data_AF-A0A438F2M2-F1
#
_entry.id   AF-A0A438F2M2-F1
#
_cell.length_a   1.000
_cell.length_b   1.000
_cell.length_c   1.000
_cell.angle_alpha   90.00
_cell.angle_beta   90.00
_cell.angle_gamma   90.00
#
_symmetry.space_group_name_H-M   'P 1'
#
loop_
_entity.id
_entity.type
_entity.pdbx_description
1 polymer ?
#
loop_
_entity_poly.entity_id
_entity_poly.type
_entity_poly.pdbx_seq_one_letter_code
_entity_poly.pdbx_strand_id
1 'polypeptide(L)'
;MTNQAVKAAQEAVQKSEELDIRRSPISVAAAVIYMITQLSDDKKLLKDISLATGVAEGTIRNSYKDLYPYASRIIPSSYAKEEDLRNLCSP
;
A
#
# COMPACT_ATOMS: atom_id res chain seq x y z
N MET A 1 -0.10 4.45 13.14
CA MET A 1 -0.38 5.26 11.94
C MET A 1 -0.90 6.61 12.34
N THR A 2 -0.43 7.67 11.68
CA THR A 2 -0.97 9.02 11.84
C THR A 2 -2.30 9.15 11.06
N ASN A 3 -3.12 10.16 11.38
CA ASN A 3 -4.35 10.43 10.63
C ASN A 3 -4.08 10.68 9.13
N GLN A 4 -2.94 11.28 8.80
CA GLN A 4 -2.54 11.52 7.41
C GLN A 4 -2.26 10.21 6.67
N ALA A 5 -1.58 9.24 7.32
CA ALA A 5 -1.32 7.93 6.74
C ALA A 5 -2.62 7.14 6.51
N VAL A 6 -3.57 7.21 7.45
CA VAL A 6 -4.90 6.57 7.30
C VAL A 6 -5.64 7.15 6.11
N LYS A 7 -5.71 8.49 6.00
CA LYS A 7 -6.36 9.19 4.89
C LYS A 7 -5.70 8.84 3.54
N ALA A 8 -4.37 8.81 3.51
CA ALA A 8 -3.61 8.46 2.31
C ALA A 8 -3.87 7.02 1.87
N ALA A 9 -3.94 6.08 2.82
CA ALA A 9 -4.29 4.69 2.52
C ALA A 9 -5.72 4.55 1.96
N GLN A 10 -6.70 5.26 2.53
CA GLN A 10 -8.08 5.24 2.03
C GLN A 10 -8.17 5.79 0.60
N GLU A 11 -7.52 6.92 0.33
CA GLU A 11 -7.49 7.52 -1.01
C GLU A 11 -6.77 6.62 -2.02
N ALA A 12 -5.65 5.99 -1.62
CA ALA A 12 -4.91 5.07 -2.47
C ALA A 12 -5.70 3.79 -2.78
N VAL A 13 -6.46 3.26 -1.82
CA VAL A 13 -7.40 2.15 -2.07
C VAL A 13 -8.47 2.58 -3.07
N GLN A 14 -9.09 3.75 -2.89
CA GLN A 14 -10.11 4.25 -3.81
C GLN A 14 -9.55 4.42 -5.24
N LYS A 15 -8.36 5.01 -5.39
CA LYS A 15 -7.71 5.14 -6.71
C LYS A 15 -7.34 3.80 -7.33
N SER A 16 -7.09 2.78 -6.51
CA SER A 16 -6.76 1.44 -7.01
C SER A 16 -7.98 0.70 -7.62
N GLU A 17 -9.21 1.13 -7.33
CA GLU A 17 -10.43 0.55 -7.91
C GLU A 17 -10.54 0.79 -9.42
N GLU A 18 -9.85 1.81 -9.95
CA GLU A 18 -9.77 2.11 -11.39
C GLU A 18 -8.73 1.22 -12.12
N LEU A 19 -7.96 0.42 -11.40
CA LEU A 19 -6.91 -0.43 -11.95
C LEU A 19 -7.44 -1.86 -12.15
N ASP A 20 -7.01 -2.54 -13.22
CA ASP A 20 -7.29 -3.97 -13.41
C ASP A 20 -6.36 -4.84 -12.54
N ILE A 21 -6.59 -4.80 -11.22
CA ILE A 21 -5.88 -5.62 -10.23
C ILE A 21 -6.75 -6.81 -9.86
N ARG A 22 -6.35 -8.01 -10.27
CA ARG A 22 -7.08 -9.27 -10.02
C ARG A 22 -6.88 -9.81 -8.59
N ARG A 23 -7.16 -8.99 -7.59
CA ARG A 23 -7.03 -9.31 -6.16
C ARG A 23 -8.33 -8.95 -5.43
N SER A 24 -8.60 -9.59 -4.30
CA SER A 24 -9.75 -9.23 -3.47
C SER A 24 -9.55 -7.83 -2.85
N PRO A 25 -10.62 -7.07 -2.58
CA PRO A 25 -10.51 -5.72 -2.00
C PRO A 25 -9.69 -5.68 -0.71
N ILE A 26 -9.82 -6.69 0.16
CA ILE A 26 -9.05 -6.78 1.40
C ILE A 26 -7.55 -7.00 1.15
N SER A 27 -7.17 -7.74 0.10
CA SER A 27 -5.77 -7.97 -0.25
C SER A 27 -5.14 -6.70 -0.82
N VAL A 28 -5.90 -5.95 -1.64
CA VAL A 28 -5.50 -4.64 -2.15
C VAL A 28 -5.31 -3.66 -0.99
N ALA A 29 -6.27 -3.57 -0.07
CA ALA A 29 -6.17 -2.71 1.11
C ALA A 29 -4.95 -3.06 1.99
N ALA A 30 -4.69 -4.35 2.23
CA ALA A 30 -3.51 -4.79 2.98
C ALA A 30 -2.19 -4.38 2.30
N ALA A 31 -2.11 -4.51 0.97
CA ALA A 31 -0.93 -4.09 0.21
C ALA A 31 -0.77 -2.57 0.17
N VAL A 32 -1.85 -1.80 0.05
CA VAL A 32 -1.80 -0.33 0.11
C VAL A 32 -1.32 0.14 1.50
N ILE A 33 -1.82 -0.47 2.58
CA ILE A 33 -1.34 -0.18 3.94
C ILE A 33 0.16 -0.46 4.04
N TYR A 34 0.63 -1.57 3.48
CA TYR A 34 2.07 -1.86 3.42
C TYR A 34 2.83 -0.75 2.70
N MET A 35 2.42 -0.36 1.48
CA MET A 35 3.05 0.74 0.73
C MET A 35 3.15 2.03 1.52
N ILE A 36 2.04 2.45 2.13
CA ILE A 36 1.95 3.69 2.92
C ILE A 36 2.89 3.63 4.13
N THR A 37 2.91 2.51 4.86
CA THR A 37 3.79 2.40 6.03
C THR A 37 5.27 2.39 5.66
N GLN A 38 5.64 1.83 4.50
CA GLN A 38 7.02 1.83 4.00
C GLN A 38 7.53 3.20 3.58
N LEU A 39 6.63 4.14 3.28
CA LEU A 39 6.91 5.54 2.99
C LEU A 39 6.94 6.43 4.23
N SER A 40 6.73 5.86 5.42
CA SER A 40 6.75 6.58 6.69
C SER A 40 7.95 6.17 7.54
N ASP A 41 8.26 6.98 8.56
CA ASP A 41 9.27 6.62 9.57
C ASP A 41 8.82 5.42 10.44
N ASP A 42 7.51 5.17 10.56
CA ASP A 42 6.91 4.06 11.32
C ASP A 42 6.60 2.87 10.39
N LYS A 43 7.67 2.30 9.82
CA LYS A 43 7.57 1.12 8.94
C LYS A 43 6.95 -0.06 9.67
N LYS A 44 5.97 -0.70 9.05
CA LYS A 44 5.32 -1.90 9.60
C LYS A 44 5.83 -3.15 8.92
N LEU A 45 6.00 -4.22 9.69
CA LEU A 45 6.36 -5.51 9.13
C LEU A 45 5.16 -6.10 8.40
N LEU A 46 5.43 -6.84 7.33
CA LEU A 46 4.42 -7.61 6.60
C LEU A 46 3.60 -8.51 7.54
N LYS A 47 4.27 -9.14 8.52
CA LYS A 47 3.65 -9.96 9.56
C LYS A 47 2.61 -9.20 10.38
N ASP A 48 2.89 -7.95 10.75
CA ASP A 48 1.97 -7.15 11.57
C ASP A 48 0.70 -6.80 10.78
N ILE A 49 0.86 -6.48 9.49
CA ILE A 49 -0.26 -6.20 8.59
C ILE A 49 -1.05 -7.48 8.33
N SER A 50 -0.37 -8.61 8.16
CA SER A 50 -1.00 -9.92 8.01
C SER A 50 -1.85 -10.28 9.22
N LEU A 51 -1.31 -10.08 10.43
CA LEU A 51 -2.04 -10.31 11.67
C LEU A 51 -3.26 -9.38 11.81
N ALA A 52 -3.12 -8.10 11.48
CA ALA A 52 -4.20 -7.12 11.60
C ALA A 52 -5.33 -7.31 10.57
N THR A 53 -4.99 -7.76 9.36
CA THR A 53 -5.94 -7.88 8.24
C THR A 53 -6.48 -9.29 8.04
N GLY A 54 -5.81 -10.30 8.61
CA GLY A 54 -6.08 -11.72 8.35
C GLY A 54 -5.64 -12.21 6.96
N VAL A 55 -4.97 -11.37 6.16
CA VAL A 55 -4.47 -11.72 4.82
C VAL A 55 -3.08 -12.33 4.94
N ALA A 56 -2.82 -13.46 4.31
CA ALA A 56 -1.50 -14.11 4.34
C ALA A 56 -0.40 -13.21 3.75
N GLU A 57 0.80 -13.21 4.35
CA GLU A 57 1.93 -12.37 3.90
C GLU A 57 2.27 -12.54 2.41
N GLY A 58 2.20 -13.77 1.89
CA GLY A 58 2.40 -14.04 0.46
C GLY A 58 1.37 -13.37 -0.44
N THR A 59 0.11 -13.30 0.00
CA THR A 59 -0.98 -12.61 -0.71
C THR A 59 -0.78 -11.09 -0.68
N ILE A 60 -0.34 -10.53 0.45
CA ILE A 60 0.01 -9.10 0.56
C ILE A 60 1.17 -8.77 -0.38
N ARG A 61 2.23 -9.58 -0.40
CA ARG A 61 3.37 -9.40 -1.30
C ARG A 61 2.98 -9.46 -2.78
N ASN A 62 2.16 -10.43 -3.15
CA ASN A 62 1.68 -10.56 -4.53
C ASN A 62 0.80 -9.37 -4.95
N SER A 63 -0.08 -8.90 -4.06
CA SER A 63 -0.92 -7.72 -4.32
C SER A 63 -0.06 -6.45 -4.39
N TYR A 64 0.95 -6.32 -3.55
CA TYR A 64 1.94 -5.25 -3.61
C TYR A 64 2.69 -5.25 -4.95
N LYS A 65 3.11 -6.43 -5.44
CA LYS A 65 3.75 -6.56 -6.75
C LYS A 65 2.87 -6.06 -7.89
N ASP A 66 1.57 -6.35 -7.84
CA ASP A 66 0.62 -5.91 -8.85
C ASP A 66 0.36 -4.39 -8.77
N LEU A 67 0.41 -3.79 -7.57
CA LEU A 67 0.21 -2.36 -7.33
C LEU A 67 1.45 -1.49 -7.56
N TYR A 68 2.66 -2.05 -7.37
CA TYR A 68 3.92 -1.30 -7.39
C TYR A 68 4.13 -0.43 -8.66
N PRO A 69 3.82 -0.90 -9.89
CA PRO A 69 3.95 -0.08 -11.09
C PRO A 69 3.05 1.16 -11.11
N TYR A 70 1.98 1.15 -10.30
CA TYR A 70 0.99 2.23 -10.22
C TYR A 70 1.17 3.12 -8.99
N ALA A 71 2.26 2.96 -8.23
CA ALA A 71 2.48 3.70 -6.98
C ALA A 71 2.32 5.22 -7.15
N SER A 72 2.88 5.81 -8.22
CA SER A 72 2.75 7.25 -8.50
C SER A 72 1.34 7.70 -8.87
N ARG A 73 0.48 6.77 -9.33
CA ARG A 73 -0.93 7.06 -9.65
C ARG A 73 -1.82 6.96 -8.41
N ILE A 74 -1.57 5.99 -7.53
CA ILE A 74 -2.45 5.71 -6.39
C ILE A 74 -2.03 6.43 -5.10
N ILE A 75 -0.74 6.60 -4.85
CA ILE A 75 -0.27 7.26 -3.62
C ILE A 75 -0.50 8.78 -3.76
N PRO A 76 -1.24 9.43 -2.85
CA PRO A 76 -1.47 10.86 -2.93
C PRO A 76 -0.16 11.65 -2.78
N SER A 77 0.06 12.64 -3.64
CA SER A 77 1.22 13.54 -3.56
C SER A 77 1.24 14.40 -2.28
N SER A 78 0.09 14.52 -1.60
CA SER A 78 -0.04 15.11 -0.27
C SER A 78 0.57 14.24 0.85
N TYR A 79 0.85 12.97 0.56
CA TYR A 79 1.48 12.04 1.50
C TYR A 79 2.95 11.77 1.16
N ALA A 80 3.24 11.45 -0.10
CA ALA A 80 4.59 11.16 -0.57
C ALA A 80 4.80 11.72 -1.97
N LYS A 81 5.94 12.37 -2.22
CA LYS A 81 6.31 12.85 -3.56
C LYS A 81 6.87 11.70 -4.39
N GLU A 82 6.97 11.90 -5.70
CA GLU A 82 7.50 10.89 -6.63
C GLU A 82 8.94 10.47 -6.30
N GLU A 83 9.74 11.38 -5.75
CA GLU A 83 11.09 11.08 -5.24
C GLU A 83 11.07 10.10 -4.06
N ASP A 84 10.08 10.22 -3.17
CA ASP A 84 9.93 9.36 -1.98
C ASP A 84 9.49 7.94 -2.37
N LEU A 85 8.74 7.80 -3.48
CA LEU A 85 8.29 6.50 -3.98
C LEU A 85 9.46 5.58 -4.35
N ARG A 86 10.64 6.15 -4.62
CA ARG A 86 11.87 5.38 -4.86
C ARG A 86 12.36 4.63 -3.62
N ASN A 87 11.88 5.02 -2.44
CA ASN A 87 12.17 4.34 -1.17
C ASN A 87 11.34 3.06 -0.97
N LEU A 88 10.32 2.82 -1.81
CA LEU A 88 9.61 1.55 -1.82
C LEU A 88 10.51 0.45 -2.38
N CYS A 89 10.69 -0.63 -1.61
CA CYS A 89 11.44 -1.79 -2.07
C CYS A 89 10.79 -2.40 -3.31
N SER A 90 11.56 -2.60 -4.38
CA SER A 90 11.08 -3.39 -5.51
C SER A 90 10.62 -4.78 -5.03
N PRO A 91 9.42 -5.24 -5.43
CA PRO A 91 8.85 -6.52 -5.01
C PRO A 91 9.61 -7.76 -5.52
#